data_AF-A0A6P4EYD0-F1
#
_entry.id   AF-A0A6P4EYD0-F1
#
_cell.length_a   1.000
_cell.length_b   1.000
_cell.length_c   1.000
_cell.angle_alpha   90.00
_cell.angle_beta   90.00
_cell.angle_gamma   90.00
#
_symmetry.space_group_name_H-M   'P 1'
#
loop_
_entity.id
_entity.type
_entity.pdbx_description
1 polymer ?
#
loop_
_entity_poly.entity_id
_entity_poly.type
_entity_poly.pdbx_seq_one_letter_code
_entity_poly.pdbx_strand_id
1 'polypeptide(L)'
;MSKRKAEDTEPAKMATAEKVPQNDFTIGLEDPVKDYQKLIETRVQVDEIVDDDVTKENFDRTAAAARDVIWRLLFDESDTTQSNVEKANQLLEEYRGDACFYDPMPYNEWIVKLRDEVLKRELLDFWREILVKKQLGPCWSRDCDLFDSDDTPPLEFYAHAGCTAPFAASLKVRAVLEQEEPGVPTTPGELSADDTAALTGEFEAVLTKENPLEEYRTLMKRFVLTKIIVPDNVHQASIKKMAAAARGIIWKLLFDGTPSSEDQDKAAELLREYKGDAGFYGPHDFNEWIVKLRDEVLTRELLDFWREKIVKLELGPSCARDSDYYDSDDPLPLDFYDKAGCKAPFAATIED
;
A
#
# COMPACT_ATOMS: atom_id res chain seq x y z
N MET A 1 18.67 81.43 -6.36
CA MET A 1 19.09 80.01 -6.36
C MET A 1 17.84 79.15 -6.41
N SER A 2 17.60 78.55 -7.58
CA SER A 2 16.42 77.75 -7.90
C SER A 2 16.65 76.31 -7.44
N LYS A 3 15.85 75.82 -6.48
CA LYS A 3 15.89 74.41 -6.05
C LYS A 3 14.91 73.61 -6.90
N ARG A 4 15.46 72.60 -7.57
CA ARG A 4 14.81 71.71 -8.54
C ARG A 4 14.03 70.58 -7.85
N LYS A 5 12.90 70.25 -8.49
CA LYS A 5 12.30 68.92 -8.73
C LYS A 5 12.09 67.96 -7.55
N ALA A 6 10.82 67.80 -7.19
CA ALA A 6 10.27 66.52 -6.73
C ALA A 6 9.91 65.70 -7.98
N GLU A 7 10.38 64.46 -8.05
CA GLU A 7 9.93 63.45 -9.00
C GLU A 7 8.88 62.59 -8.28
N ASP A 8 7.65 62.64 -8.80
CA ASP A 8 6.57 61.71 -8.47
C ASP A 8 6.97 60.30 -8.93
N THR A 9 6.87 59.33 -8.01
CA THR A 9 6.82 57.91 -8.38
C THR A 9 5.54 57.35 -7.79
N GLU A 10 4.57 57.06 -8.65
CA GLU A 10 3.32 56.39 -8.31
C GLU A 10 3.59 55.00 -7.70
N PRO A 11 2.91 54.61 -6.61
CA PRO A 11 2.93 53.22 -6.18
C PRO A 11 1.98 52.42 -7.07
N ALA A 12 2.57 51.46 -7.79
CA ALA A 12 1.87 50.48 -8.60
C ALA A 12 0.80 49.75 -7.78
N LYS A 13 -0.38 49.62 -8.37
CA LYS A 13 -1.50 48.79 -7.92
C LYS A 13 -1.04 47.34 -7.76
N MET A 14 -0.81 46.91 -6.52
CA MET A 14 -0.74 45.47 -6.22
C MET A 14 -2.16 44.92 -6.20
N ALA A 15 -2.38 43.93 -7.05
CA ALA A 15 -3.60 43.14 -7.09
C ALA A 15 -3.88 42.58 -5.69
N THR A 16 -5.08 42.83 -5.20
CA THR A 16 -5.61 42.17 -4.02
C THR A 16 -5.66 40.67 -4.31
N ALA A 17 -4.78 39.90 -3.70
CA ALA A 17 -4.96 38.47 -3.57
C ALA A 17 -6.33 38.23 -2.93
N GLU A 18 -7.18 37.44 -3.61
CA GLU A 18 -8.44 36.99 -3.06
C GLU A 18 -8.17 36.31 -1.71
N LYS A 19 -8.75 36.87 -0.64
CA LYS A 19 -8.79 36.20 0.66
C LYS A 19 -9.68 34.97 0.50
N VAL A 20 -9.06 33.81 0.34
CA VAL A 20 -9.73 32.51 0.54
C VAL A 20 -10.36 32.54 1.94
N PRO A 21 -11.66 32.25 2.09
CA PRO A 21 -12.29 32.22 3.40
C PRO A 21 -11.56 31.20 4.29
N GLN A 22 -10.91 31.67 5.35
CA GLN A 22 -10.09 30.87 6.28
C GLN A 22 -10.84 29.67 6.90
N ASN A 23 -12.16 29.60 6.81
CA ASN A 23 -12.98 28.57 7.46
C ASN A 23 -13.73 27.64 6.51
N ASP A 24 -13.49 27.70 5.20
CA ASP A 24 -14.20 26.85 4.24
C ASP A 24 -13.39 25.58 3.93
N PHE A 25 -13.97 24.41 4.22
CA PHE A 25 -13.44 23.06 3.99
C PHE A 25 -14.39 22.34 3.03
N THR A 26 -14.59 22.92 1.85
CA THR A 26 -15.53 22.41 0.87
C THR A 26 -14.84 21.42 -0.07
N ILE A 27 -15.43 20.24 -0.22
CA ILE A 27 -15.06 19.23 -1.21
C ILE A 27 -16.26 19.06 -2.16
N GLY A 28 -16.06 19.34 -3.45
CA GLY A 28 -17.07 19.23 -4.48
C GLY A 28 -17.38 17.80 -4.89
N LEU A 29 -18.47 17.60 -5.64
CA LEU A 29 -18.80 16.30 -6.26
C LEU A 29 -18.18 16.11 -7.66
N GLU A 30 -17.65 17.19 -8.24
CA GLU A 30 -17.08 17.17 -9.59
C GLU A 30 -15.70 16.48 -9.60
N ASP A 31 -14.77 16.98 -8.77
CA ASP A 31 -13.41 16.43 -8.61
C ASP A 31 -13.04 16.35 -7.11
N PRO A 32 -13.65 15.40 -6.38
CA PRO A 32 -13.55 15.34 -4.92
C PRO A 32 -12.13 15.07 -4.40
N VAL A 33 -11.34 14.28 -5.12
CA VAL A 33 -9.97 13.92 -4.72
C VAL A 33 -9.07 15.15 -4.78
N LYS A 34 -9.13 15.91 -5.88
CA LYS A 34 -8.34 17.12 -6.04
C LYS A 34 -8.69 18.19 -5.00
N ASP A 35 -9.97 18.38 -4.71
CA ASP A 35 -10.41 19.32 -3.68
C ASP A 35 -9.91 18.89 -2.29
N TYR A 36 -9.96 17.58 -2.00
CA TYR A 36 -9.43 17.01 -0.76
C TYR A 36 -7.91 17.18 -0.63
N GLN A 37 -7.13 16.76 -1.63
CA GLN A 37 -5.67 16.87 -1.64
C GLN A 37 -5.22 18.32 -1.46
N LYS A 38 -5.89 19.27 -2.14
CA LYS A 38 -5.61 20.69 -1.96
C LYS A 38 -5.84 21.17 -0.52
N LEU A 39 -6.85 20.65 0.19
CA LEU A 39 -7.08 20.99 1.60
C LEU A 39 -5.98 20.41 2.50
N ILE A 40 -5.55 19.17 2.24
CA ILE A 40 -4.44 18.53 2.96
C ILE A 40 -3.13 19.32 2.75
N GLU A 41 -2.75 19.57 1.51
CA GLU A 41 -1.53 20.32 1.16
C GLU A 41 -1.52 21.73 1.78
N THR A 42 -2.62 22.46 1.67
CA THR A 42 -2.64 23.88 2.05
C THR A 42 -2.92 24.13 3.53
N ARG A 43 -3.45 23.14 4.27
CA ARG A 43 -3.91 23.35 5.65
C ARG A 43 -3.41 22.34 6.68
N VAL A 44 -2.94 21.17 6.24
CA VAL A 44 -2.44 20.12 7.13
C VAL A 44 -0.92 19.97 6.94
N GLN A 45 -0.45 19.85 5.70
CA GLN A 45 0.97 19.72 5.36
C GLN A 45 1.65 21.10 5.18
N VAL A 46 1.55 21.96 6.19
CA VAL A 46 2.16 23.29 6.14
C VAL A 46 3.61 23.21 6.61
N ASP A 47 4.56 23.55 5.74
CA ASP A 47 6.01 23.57 6.04
C ASP A 47 6.44 24.66 7.06
N GLU A 48 5.50 25.49 7.51
CA GLU A 48 5.71 26.46 8.59
C GLU A 48 5.42 25.82 9.95
N ILE A 49 6.07 26.32 11.01
CA ILE A 49 5.81 25.85 12.38
C ILE A 49 4.39 26.29 12.78
N VAL A 50 3.44 25.37 12.66
CA VAL A 50 2.05 25.51 13.11
C VAL A 50 1.86 24.68 14.37
N ASP A 51 0.95 25.12 15.24
CA ASP A 51 0.57 24.38 16.45
C ASP A 51 -0.10 23.04 16.07
N ASP A 52 0.31 21.94 16.69
CA ASP A 52 -0.22 20.60 16.44
C ASP A 52 -1.75 20.56 16.61
N ASP A 53 -2.30 21.32 17.57
CA ASP A 53 -3.75 21.40 17.79
C ASP A 53 -4.48 22.02 16.58
N VAL A 54 -3.84 22.96 15.88
CA VAL A 54 -4.39 23.60 14.68
C VAL A 54 -4.32 22.64 13.49
N THR A 55 -3.19 21.94 13.32
CA THR A 55 -3.03 20.92 12.27
C THR A 55 -4.05 19.80 12.45
N LYS A 56 -4.25 19.34 13.69
CA LYS A 56 -5.23 18.30 14.02
C LYS A 56 -6.66 18.74 13.73
N GLU A 57 -7.06 19.94 14.15
CA GLU A 57 -8.39 20.48 13.86
C GLU A 57 -8.61 20.67 12.35
N ASN A 58 -7.59 21.14 11.62
CA ASN A 58 -7.66 21.26 10.16
C ASN A 58 -7.85 19.89 9.49
N PHE A 59 -7.15 18.87 9.97
CA PHE A 59 -7.34 17.50 9.47
C PHE A 59 -8.74 16.99 9.78
N ASP A 60 -9.24 17.09 11.02
CA ASP A 60 -10.58 16.60 11.38
C ASP A 60 -11.67 17.26 10.54
N ARG A 61 -11.58 18.57 10.29
CA ARG A 61 -12.53 19.28 9.43
C ARG A 61 -12.47 18.83 7.98
N THR A 62 -11.28 18.59 7.45
CA THR A 62 -11.09 18.04 6.09
C THR A 62 -11.64 16.62 5.99
N ALA A 63 -11.33 15.78 6.98
CA ALA A 63 -11.80 14.40 7.11
C ALA A 63 -13.33 14.33 7.20
N ALA A 64 -13.96 15.22 7.98
CA ALA A 64 -15.41 15.30 8.09
C ALA A 64 -16.07 15.63 6.73
N ALA A 65 -15.50 16.56 5.97
CA ALA A 65 -15.99 16.89 4.63
C ALA A 65 -15.82 15.71 3.66
N ALA A 66 -14.68 15.00 3.71
CA ALA A 66 -14.44 13.83 2.87
C ALA A 66 -15.47 12.71 3.14
N ARG A 67 -15.72 12.42 4.42
CA ARG A 67 -16.73 11.43 4.84
C ARG A 67 -18.13 11.77 4.35
N ASP A 68 -18.53 13.05 4.41
CA ASP A 68 -19.82 13.51 3.89
C ASP A 68 -19.92 13.30 2.38
N VAL A 69 -18.89 13.71 1.63
CA VAL A 69 -18.87 13.56 0.17
C VAL A 69 -18.91 12.11 -0.27
N ILE A 70 -18.11 11.22 0.37
CA ILE A 70 -18.15 9.77 0.10
C ILE A 70 -19.56 9.23 0.33
N TRP A 71 -20.20 9.63 1.44
CA TRP A 71 -21.56 9.18 1.77
C TRP A 71 -22.56 9.60 0.68
N ARG A 72 -22.53 10.88 0.27
CA ARG A 72 -23.43 11.40 -0.75
C ARG A 72 -23.24 10.74 -2.11
N LEU A 73 -21.98 10.57 -2.54
CA LEU A 73 -21.65 9.91 -3.80
C LEU A 73 -22.24 8.49 -3.88
N LEU A 74 -22.24 7.78 -2.75
CA LEU A 74 -22.76 6.41 -2.70
C LEU A 74 -24.28 6.35 -2.52
N PHE A 75 -24.89 7.32 -1.84
CA PHE A 75 -26.23 7.14 -1.26
C PHE A 75 -27.28 8.22 -1.56
N ASP A 76 -26.93 9.38 -2.11
CA ASP A 76 -27.90 10.47 -2.32
C ASP A 76 -28.85 10.24 -3.50
N GLU A 77 -28.43 9.46 -4.50
CA GLU A 77 -29.27 9.10 -5.66
C GLU A 77 -29.85 7.69 -5.51
N SER A 78 -31.02 7.45 -6.12
CA SER A 78 -31.67 6.13 -6.09
C SER A 78 -30.88 5.05 -6.82
N ASP A 79 -30.08 5.44 -7.81
CA ASP A 79 -29.16 4.58 -8.54
C ASP A 79 -27.75 5.17 -8.45
N THR A 80 -26.85 4.51 -7.72
CA THR A 80 -25.45 4.92 -7.65
C THR A 80 -24.80 4.72 -9.01
N THR A 81 -24.35 5.80 -9.65
CA THR A 81 -23.66 5.70 -10.95
C THR A 81 -22.24 5.14 -10.78
N GLN A 82 -21.74 4.45 -11.80
CA GLN A 82 -20.36 3.94 -11.80
C GLN A 82 -19.32 5.07 -11.62
N SER A 83 -19.60 6.25 -12.16
CA SER A 83 -18.75 7.45 -11.97
C SER A 83 -18.71 7.88 -10.50
N ASN A 84 -19.85 7.89 -9.80
CA ASN A 84 -19.88 8.26 -8.39
C ASN A 84 -19.20 7.20 -7.51
N VAL A 85 -19.36 5.91 -7.84
CA VAL A 85 -18.63 4.82 -7.17
C VAL A 85 -17.12 5.01 -7.30
N GLU A 86 -16.64 5.33 -8.49
CA GLU A 86 -15.20 5.51 -8.72
C GLU A 86 -14.66 6.75 -7.98
N LYS A 87 -15.40 7.85 -7.98
CA LYS A 87 -15.06 9.03 -7.18
C LYS A 87 -15.02 8.75 -5.68
N ALA A 88 -15.98 7.97 -5.17
CA ALA A 88 -16.04 7.59 -3.76
C ALA A 88 -14.89 6.65 -3.38
N ASN A 89 -14.54 5.72 -4.27
CA ASN A 89 -13.41 4.80 -4.15
C ASN A 89 -12.08 5.56 -4.01
N GLN A 90 -11.79 6.44 -4.96
CA GLN A 90 -10.54 7.22 -4.97
C GLN A 90 -10.45 8.17 -3.76
N LEU A 91 -11.52 8.88 -3.42
CA LEU A 91 -11.53 9.75 -2.24
C LEU A 91 -11.37 8.96 -0.93
N LEU A 92 -11.96 7.76 -0.85
CA LEU A 92 -11.85 6.90 0.33
C LEU A 92 -10.43 6.34 0.51
N GLU A 93 -9.75 5.96 -0.57
CA GLU A 93 -8.35 5.54 -0.54
C GLU A 93 -7.46 6.63 0.02
N GLU A 94 -7.59 7.84 -0.53
CA GLU A 94 -6.70 8.94 -0.16
C GLU A 94 -6.95 9.43 1.25
N TYR A 95 -8.23 9.59 1.61
CA TYR A 95 -8.60 9.91 2.98
C TYR A 95 -8.12 8.86 3.98
N ARG A 96 -8.22 7.57 3.64
CA ARG A 96 -7.74 6.51 4.53
C ARG A 96 -6.22 6.58 4.71
N GLY A 97 -5.46 6.82 3.63
CA GLY A 97 -4.01 6.97 3.69
C GLY A 97 -3.59 8.03 4.69
N ASP A 98 -4.21 9.21 4.61
CA ASP A 98 -3.95 10.28 5.57
C ASP A 98 -4.46 9.95 6.99
N ALA A 99 -5.63 9.31 7.12
CA ALA A 99 -6.18 8.93 8.41
C ALA A 99 -5.28 7.95 9.17
N CYS A 100 -4.57 7.06 8.47
CA CYS A 100 -3.55 6.19 9.08
C CYS A 100 -2.42 6.98 9.75
N PHE A 101 -2.13 8.20 9.31
CA PHE A 101 -1.06 9.02 9.88
C PHE A 101 -1.57 10.04 10.90
N TYR A 102 -2.65 10.76 10.58
CA TYR A 102 -3.10 11.90 11.37
C TYR A 102 -4.12 11.55 12.46
N ASP A 103 -5.17 10.77 12.13
CA ASP A 103 -6.22 10.41 13.09
C ASP A 103 -7.04 9.19 12.65
N PRO A 104 -6.63 7.96 13.01
CA PRO A 104 -7.28 6.74 12.55
C PRO A 104 -8.59 6.45 13.29
N MET A 105 -8.81 7.03 14.47
CA MET A 105 -9.95 6.67 15.32
C MET A 105 -11.31 7.12 14.73
N PRO A 106 -11.50 8.38 14.28
CA PRO A 106 -12.72 8.78 13.60
C PRO A 106 -13.00 7.98 12.32
N TYR A 107 -11.95 7.60 11.59
CA TYR A 107 -12.08 6.75 10.42
C TYR A 107 -12.60 5.35 10.80
N ASN A 108 -11.97 4.71 11.78
CA ASN A 108 -12.30 3.37 12.25
C ASN A 108 -13.75 3.27 12.73
N GLU A 109 -14.28 4.30 13.39
CA GLU A 109 -15.70 4.34 13.80
C GLU A 109 -16.65 4.57 12.61
N TRP A 110 -16.29 5.45 11.69
CA TRP A 110 -17.14 5.80 10.57
C TRP A 110 -17.21 4.71 9.50
N ILE A 111 -16.10 4.02 9.22
CA ILE A 111 -16.04 3.00 8.16
C ILE A 111 -16.96 1.81 8.46
N VAL A 112 -17.24 1.54 9.74
CA VAL A 112 -18.25 0.57 10.19
C VAL A 112 -19.66 0.99 9.75
N LYS A 113 -20.01 2.27 9.92
CA LYS A 113 -21.30 2.82 9.47
C LYS A 113 -21.42 2.78 7.95
N LEU A 114 -20.33 3.08 7.24
CA LEU A 114 -20.29 2.99 5.78
C LEU A 114 -20.56 1.55 5.31
N ARG A 115 -19.85 0.56 5.89
CA ARG A 115 -20.08 -0.86 5.62
C ARG A 115 -21.54 -1.25 5.82
N ASP A 116 -22.12 -0.89 6.97
CA ASP A 116 -23.48 -1.31 7.31
C ASP A 116 -24.51 -0.75 6.31
N GLU A 117 -24.34 0.49 5.85
CA GLU A 117 -25.21 1.08 4.84
C GLU A 117 -24.95 0.50 3.43
N VAL A 118 -23.69 0.22 3.06
CA VAL A 118 -23.31 -0.48 1.81
C VAL A 118 -23.98 -1.85 1.73
N LEU A 119 -23.91 -2.63 2.81
CA LEU A 119 -24.52 -3.96 2.87
C LEU A 119 -26.05 -3.90 2.88
N LYS A 120 -26.63 -2.95 3.61
CA LYS A 120 -28.08 -2.72 3.65
C LYS A 120 -28.67 -2.34 2.30
N ARG A 121 -27.92 -1.60 1.47
CA ARG A 121 -28.33 -1.22 0.11
C ARG A 121 -27.89 -2.22 -0.96
N GLU A 122 -27.34 -3.36 -0.56
CA GLU A 122 -26.87 -4.42 -1.45
C GLU A 122 -25.83 -3.95 -2.48
N LEU A 123 -25.00 -2.96 -2.14
CA LEU A 123 -23.87 -2.49 -2.96
C LEU A 123 -22.69 -3.47 -2.85
N LEU A 124 -22.94 -4.74 -3.21
CA LEU A 124 -22.03 -5.85 -2.96
C LEU A 124 -20.75 -5.80 -3.78
N ASP A 125 -20.77 -5.18 -4.96
CA ASP A 125 -19.56 -5.01 -5.77
C ASP A 125 -18.63 -3.97 -5.16
N PHE A 126 -19.18 -2.87 -4.61
CA PHE A 126 -18.41 -1.92 -3.81
C PHE A 126 -17.82 -2.59 -2.56
N TRP A 127 -18.61 -3.43 -1.88
CA TRP A 127 -18.11 -4.20 -0.74
C TRP A 127 -16.94 -5.11 -1.13
N ARG A 128 -17.09 -5.94 -2.16
CA ARG A 128 -16.09 -6.95 -2.56
C ARG A 128 -14.86 -6.35 -3.20
N GLU A 129 -15.04 -5.53 -4.24
CA GLU A 129 -13.94 -5.09 -5.10
C GLU A 129 -13.23 -3.84 -4.58
N ILE A 130 -13.88 -3.05 -3.73
CA ILE A 130 -13.32 -1.82 -3.16
C ILE A 130 -12.98 -2.04 -1.68
N LEU A 131 -13.99 -2.14 -0.80
CA LEU A 131 -13.73 -2.19 0.65
C LEU A 131 -12.90 -3.41 1.06
N VAL A 132 -13.27 -4.62 0.61
CA VAL A 132 -12.58 -5.87 0.98
C VAL A 132 -11.25 -6.00 0.23
N LYS A 133 -11.26 -6.00 -1.10
CA LYS A 133 -10.07 -6.29 -1.92
C LYS A 133 -8.96 -5.26 -1.76
N LYS A 134 -9.31 -3.97 -1.66
CA LYS A 134 -8.33 -2.89 -1.41
C LYS A 134 -8.08 -2.63 0.07
N GLN A 135 -8.76 -3.37 0.96
CA GLN A 135 -8.51 -3.36 2.40
C GLN A 135 -8.77 -1.99 3.05
N LEU A 136 -9.80 -1.30 2.57
CA LEU A 136 -10.23 0.03 3.05
C LEU A 136 -11.12 -0.05 4.29
N GLY A 137 -10.90 -1.05 5.14
CA GLY A 137 -11.51 -1.16 6.47
C GLY A 137 -10.67 -0.44 7.52
N PRO A 138 -10.92 -0.70 8.82
CA PRO A 138 -10.22 -0.03 9.90
C PRO A 138 -8.70 -0.05 9.76
N CYS A 139 -8.06 1.07 10.05
CA CYS A 139 -6.62 1.23 10.22
C CYS A 139 -6.17 0.37 11.42
N TRP A 140 -5.03 -0.30 11.27
CA TRP A 140 -4.44 -1.16 12.29
C TRP A 140 -2.94 -1.33 12.03
N SER A 141 -2.26 -2.19 12.80
CA SER A 141 -0.79 -2.32 12.82
C SER A 141 -0.11 -2.67 11.49
N ARG A 142 -0.88 -2.92 10.43
CA ARG A 142 -0.36 -3.21 9.10
C ARG A 142 -0.19 -1.97 8.24
N ASP A 143 -0.93 -0.92 8.53
CA ASP A 143 -0.99 0.30 7.72
C ASP A 143 -0.91 1.60 8.54
N CYS A 144 -0.83 1.51 9.86
CA CYS A 144 -0.80 2.66 10.76
C CYS A 144 0.18 2.37 11.91
N ASP A 145 1.10 3.29 12.15
CA ASP A 145 2.16 3.22 13.17
C ASP A 145 1.65 3.47 14.60
N LEU A 146 0.44 3.99 14.74
CA LEU A 146 -0.27 4.16 16.03
C LEU A 146 -0.76 2.84 16.63
N PHE A 147 -0.66 1.73 15.89
CA PHE A 147 -1.05 0.39 16.33
C PHE A 147 0.12 -0.58 16.24
N ASP A 148 0.15 -1.58 17.11
CA ASP A 148 1.20 -2.58 17.15
C ASP A 148 0.67 -4.02 17.07
N SER A 149 1.56 -4.99 17.28
CA SER A 149 1.23 -6.41 17.19
C SER A 149 0.16 -6.89 18.17
N ASP A 150 -0.01 -6.18 19.27
CA ASP A 150 -0.81 -6.60 20.40
C ASP A 150 -2.27 -6.09 20.24
N ASP A 151 -2.49 -5.15 19.31
CA ASP A 151 -3.81 -4.68 18.93
C ASP A 151 -4.61 -5.72 18.15
N THR A 152 -5.91 -5.78 18.42
CA THR A 152 -6.80 -6.76 17.77
C THR A 152 -7.00 -6.41 16.29
N PRO A 153 -6.64 -7.29 15.36
CA PRO A 153 -6.84 -7.03 13.94
C PRO A 153 -8.32 -6.96 13.56
N PRO A 154 -8.73 -6.12 12.60
CA PRO A 154 -10.13 -5.90 12.25
C PRO A 154 -10.71 -7.01 11.35
N LEU A 155 -10.49 -8.27 11.70
CA LEU A 155 -10.98 -9.45 10.97
C LEU A 155 -12.51 -9.45 10.82
N GLU A 156 -13.20 -9.11 11.91
CA GLU A 156 -14.67 -9.14 12.00
C GLU A 156 -15.31 -8.10 11.07
N PHE A 157 -14.61 -7.00 10.78
CA PHE A 157 -15.10 -5.99 9.86
C PHE A 157 -15.43 -6.59 8.49
N TYR A 158 -14.52 -7.41 7.96
CA TYR A 158 -14.61 -7.99 6.61
C TYR A 158 -15.45 -9.27 6.51
N ALA A 159 -15.89 -9.85 7.64
CA ALA A 159 -16.59 -11.13 7.69
C ALA A 159 -18.10 -11.02 7.34
N HIS A 160 -18.42 -10.35 6.22
CA HIS A 160 -19.80 -10.08 5.79
C HIS A 160 -20.01 -10.43 4.32
N ALA A 161 -21.25 -10.79 3.95
CA ALA A 161 -21.66 -11.13 2.58
C ALA A 161 -20.80 -12.23 1.91
N GLY A 162 -20.32 -13.20 2.69
CA GLY A 162 -19.46 -14.30 2.20
C GLY A 162 -18.00 -13.91 1.98
N CYS A 163 -17.61 -12.68 2.32
CA CYS A 163 -16.23 -12.23 2.30
C CYS A 163 -15.50 -12.58 3.61
N THR A 164 -14.18 -12.56 3.52
CA THR A 164 -13.27 -12.61 4.65
C THR A 164 -12.17 -11.57 4.42
N ALA A 165 -11.54 -11.08 5.50
CA ALA A 165 -10.40 -10.19 5.37
C ALA A 165 -9.31 -10.84 4.47
N PRO A 166 -8.74 -10.12 3.49
CA PRO A 166 -7.66 -10.68 2.64
C PRO A 166 -6.45 -11.16 3.45
N PHE A 167 -6.25 -10.56 4.62
CA PHE A 167 -5.20 -10.88 5.59
C PHE A 167 -5.62 -11.92 6.65
N ALA A 168 -6.80 -12.53 6.56
CA ALA A 168 -7.23 -13.55 7.52
C ALA A 168 -6.33 -14.80 7.49
N ALA A 169 -5.85 -15.19 6.32
CA ALA A 169 -4.93 -16.31 6.18
C ALA A 169 -3.58 -16.02 6.86
N SER A 170 -3.03 -14.80 6.68
CA SER A 170 -1.76 -14.41 7.31
C SER A 170 -1.88 -14.31 8.84
N LEU A 171 -3.03 -13.86 9.36
CA LEU A 171 -3.28 -13.83 10.81
C LEU A 171 -3.49 -15.21 11.43
N LYS A 172 -4.18 -16.14 10.76
CA LYS A 172 -4.27 -17.53 11.23
C LYS A 172 -2.91 -18.19 11.30
N VAL A 173 -2.05 -17.93 10.31
CA VAL A 173 -0.66 -18.38 10.35
C VAL A 173 0.07 -17.74 11.53
N ARG A 174 -0.10 -16.43 11.79
CA ARG A 174 0.49 -15.75 12.96
C ARG A 174 0.03 -16.35 14.30
N ALA A 175 -1.27 -16.60 14.48
CA ALA A 175 -1.83 -17.13 15.72
C ALA A 175 -1.43 -18.59 16.00
N VAL A 176 -1.26 -19.41 14.96
CA VAL A 176 -0.69 -20.76 15.10
C VAL A 176 0.79 -20.69 15.52
N LEU A 177 1.53 -19.70 15.02
CA LEU A 177 2.93 -19.47 15.35
C LEU A 177 3.15 -18.85 16.75
N GLU A 178 2.19 -18.10 17.29
CA GLU A 178 2.24 -17.59 18.68
C GLU A 178 1.96 -18.68 19.72
N GLN A 179 1.32 -19.78 19.33
CA GLN A 179 1.11 -20.96 20.19
C GLN A 179 2.30 -21.94 20.17
N GLU A 180 3.17 -21.85 19.16
CA GLU A 180 4.44 -22.57 19.10
C GLU A 180 5.57 -21.67 19.63
N GLU A 181 5.69 -21.54 20.95
CA GLU A 181 6.78 -20.76 21.54
C GLU A 181 8.16 -21.28 21.10
N PRO A 182 8.99 -20.45 20.46
CA PRO A 182 10.43 -20.68 20.46
C PRO A 182 10.92 -20.45 21.89
N GLY A 183 11.64 -21.44 22.43
CA GLY A 183 11.98 -21.55 23.85
C GLY A 183 12.41 -20.22 24.51
N VAL A 184 11.68 -19.86 25.56
CA VAL A 184 11.95 -18.71 26.43
C VAL A 184 13.42 -18.73 26.90
N PRO A 185 14.16 -17.61 26.81
CA PRO A 185 15.50 -17.53 27.36
C PRO A 185 15.45 -17.71 28.89
N THR A 186 16.27 -18.62 29.41
CA THR A 186 16.34 -18.94 30.84
C THR A 186 16.95 -17.83 31.71
N THR A 187 17.36 -16.70 31.11
CA THR A 187 18.08 -15.62 31.80
C THR A 187 17.66 -14.24 31.24
N PRO A 188 17.28 -13.25 32.07
CA PRO A 188 17.01 -11.89 31.60
C PRO A 188 18.29 -11.23 31.05
N GLY A 189 18.30 -10.87 29.76
CA GLY A 189 19.39 -10.13 29.11
C GLY A 189 20.18 -10.90 28.05
N GLU A 190 19.91 -12.18 27.82
CA GLU A 190 20.46 -12.92 26.67
C GLU A 190 19.54 -12.80 25.46
N LEU A 191 20.10 -12.35 24.33
CA LEU A 191 19.43 -12.40 23.02
C LEU A 191 19.21 -13.87 22.64
N SER A 192 18.09 -14.16 21.98
CA SER A 192 17.89 -15.50 21.42
C SER A 192 18.93 -15.80 20.34
N ALA A 193 19.08 -17.08 19.97
CA ALA A 193 19.96 -17.46 18.86
C ALA A 193 19.55 -16.77 17.55
N ASP A 194 18.24 -16.56 17.35
CA ASP A 194 17.69 -15.89 16.18
C ASP A 194 17.95 -14.38 16.22
N ASP A 195 17.77 -13.74 17.37
CA ASP A 195 18.12 -12.32 17.54
C ASP A 195 19.61 -12.08 17.30
N THR A 196 20.46 -13.00 17.78
CA THR A 196 21.90 -12.95 17.54
C THR A 196 22.20 -13.08 16.04
N ALA A 197 21.58 -14.04 15.36
CA ALA A 197 21.76 -14.26 13.93
C ALA A 197 21.23 -13.11 13.07
N ALA A 198 20.13 -12.46 13.48
CA ALA A 198 19.61 -11.25 12.84
C ALA A 198 20.54 -10.05 13.03
N LEU A 199 21.08 -9.88 14.24
CA LEU A 199 22.01 -8.79 14.57
C LEU A 199 23.34 -8.91 13.83
N THR A 200 23.83 -10.13 13.60
CA THR A 200 25.09 -10.39 12.87
C THR A 200 24.87 -10.60 11.37
N GLY A 201 23.63 -10.89 10.96
CA GLY A 201 23.30 -11.34 9.61
C GLY A 201 23.81 -12.77 9.30
N GLU A 202 24.20 -13.54 10.30
CA GLU A 202 24.74 -14.90 10.16
C GLU A 202 23.62 -15.95 10.17
N PHE A 203 22.91 -16.04 9.05
CA PHE A 203 21.95 -17.11 8.79
C PHE A 203 22.01 -17.56 7.32
N GLU A 204 21.48 -18.75 7.06
CA GLU A 204 21.32 -19.29 5.71
C GLU A 204 19.88 -19.09 5.22
N ALA A 205 19.74 -18.43 4.07
CA ALA A 205 18.45 -18.24 3.40
C ALA A 205 18.20 -19.41 2.43
N VAL A 206 17.75 -20.55 2.96
CA VAL A 206 17.47 -21.75 2.15
C VAL A 206 15.97 -21.91 1.97
N LEU A 207 15.54 -21.97 0.71
CA LEU A 207 14.15 -22.23 0.31
C LEU A 207 14.09 -23.50 -0.55
N THR A 208 13.08 -24.31 -0.31
CA THR A 208 12.81 -25.61 -0.94
C THR A 208 11.65 -25.49 -1.93
N LYS A 209 11.43 -26.53 -2.74
CA LYS A 209 10.32 -26.53 -3.73
C LYS A 209 8.99 -26.93 -3.10
N GLU A 210 9.05 -27.56 -1.95
CA GLU A 210 7.92 -28.11 -1.22
C GLU A 210 7.00 -26.96 -0.76
N ASN A 211 7.52 -26.05 0.08
CA ASN A 211 6.76 -24.94 0.68
C ASN A 211 7.53 -23.60 0.65
N PRO A 212 7.92 -23.12 -0.55
CA PRO A 212 8.82 -21.97 -0.71
C PRO A 212 8.31 -20.67 -0.06
N LEU A 213 6.99 -20.42 -0.12
CA LEU A 213 6.39 -19.22 0.46
C LEU A 213 6.42 -19.23 1.99
N GLU A 214 6.09 -20.36 2.60
CA GLU A 214 6.07 -20.50 4.06
C GLU A 214 7.47 -20.39 4.64
N GLU A 215 8.45 -21.02 4.00
CA GLU A 215 9.86 -20.92 4.37
C GLU A 215 10.39 -19.49 4.22
N TYR A 216 10.05 -18.81 3.11
CA TYR A 216 10.42 -17.41 2.91
C TYR A 216 9.88 -16.52 4.03
N ARG A 217 8.58 -16.64 4.33
CA ARG A 217 7.94 -15.90 5.43
C ARG A 217 8.59 -16.20 6.77
N THR A 218 8.92 -17.47 7.04
CA THR A 218 9.56 -17.88 8.28
C THR A 218 10.93 -17.24 8.45
N LEU A 219 11.75 -17.24 7.39
CA LEU A 219 13.08 -16.65 7.42
C LEU A 219 13.04 -15.11 7.47
N MET A 220 12.13 -14.47 6.73
CA MET A 220 11.90 -13.02 6.82
C MET A 220 11.52 -12.61 8.25
N LYS A 221 10.63 -13.37 8.90
CA LYS A 221 10.24 -13.13 10.30
C LYS A 221 11.41 -13.25 11.27
N ARG A 222 12.20 -14.33 11.13
CA ARG A 222 13.30 -14.63 12.07
C ARG A 222 14.47 -13.66 11.94
N PHE A 223 14.77 -13.20 10.73
CA PHE A 223 16.06 -12.55 10.46
C PHE A 223 15.97 -11.16 9.84
N VAL A 224 14.78 -10.70 9.42
CA VAL A 224 14.57 -9.37 8.82
C VAL A 224 13.56 -8.54 9.61
N LEU A 225 12.43 -9.13 10.00
CA LEU A 225 11.35 -8.46 10.73
C LEU A 225 11.52 -8.59 12.25
N THR A 226 12.74 -8.35 12.73
CA THR A 226 13.09 -8.54 14.15
C THR A 226 12.75 -7.31 14.99
N LYS A 227 12.40 -7.52 16.27
CA LYS A 227 12.10 -6.43 17.22
C LYS A 227 13.35 -5.74 17.79
N ILE A 228 14.55 -6.24 17.46
CA ILE A 228 15.82 -5.68 17.93
C ILE A 228 16.35 -4.59 16.99
N ILE A 229 17.14 -3.67 17.54
CA ILE A 229 17.80 -2.61 16.75
C ILE A 229 18.98 -3.24 15.99
N VAL A 230 18.82 -3.43 14.67
CA VAL A 230 19.85 -3.95 13.78
C VAL A 230 20.43 -2.81 12.96
N PRO A 231 21.77 -2.69 12.82
CA PRO A 231 22.37 -1.70 11.92
C PRO A 231 21.88 -1.85 10.46
N ASP A 232 21.54 -0.74 9.81
CA ASP A 232 20.95 -0.71 8.47
C ASP A 232 21.74 -1.52 7.43
N ASN A 233 23.08 -1.49 7.49
CA ASN A 233 23.92 -2.25 6.57
C ASN A 233 23.78 -3.77 6.73
N VAL A 234 23.56 -4.25 7.96
CA VAL A 234 23.31 -5.67 8.26
C VAL A 234 21.89 -6.04 7.86
N HIS A 235 20.92 -5.16 8.14
CA HIS A 235 19.53 -5.36 7.77
C HIS A 235 19.36 -5.43 6.24
N GLN A 236 19.92 -4.48 5.49
CA GLN A 236 19.94 -4.49 4.02
C GLN A 236 20.65 -5.73 3.45
N ALA A 237 21.75 -6.18 4.05
CA ALA A 237 22.43 -7.40 3.61
C ALA A 237 21.54 -8.65 3.83
N SER A 238 20.80 -8.69 4.94
CA SER A 238 19.86 -9.77 5.27
C SER A 238 18.68 -9.80 4.30
N ILE A 239 18.10 -8.64 3.98
CA ILE A 239 17.07 -8.50 2.92
C ILE A 239 17.61 -9.01 1.58
N LYS A 240 18.82 -8.60 1.19
CA LYS A 240 19.43 -9.04 -0.08
C LYS A 240 19.65 -10.55 -0.13
N LYS A 241 20.04 -11.19 0.98
CA LYS A 241 20.13 -12.66 1.08
C LYS A 241 18.77 -13.31 0.85
N MET A 242 17.73 -12.81 1.50
CA MET A 242 16.36 -13.31 1.35
C MET A 242 15.83 -13.14 -0.08
N ALA A 243 16.04 -11.96 -0.67
CA ALA A 243 15.67 -11.66 -2.05
C ALA A 243 16.39 -12.59 -3.04
N ALA A 244 17.69 -12.83 -2.85
CA ALA A 244 18.44 -13.75 -3.69
C ALA A 244 17.93 -15.19 -3.58
N ALA A 245 17.59 -15.65 -2.38
CA ALA A 245 17.01 -16.98 -2.16
C ALA A 245 15.63 -17.13 -2.83
N ALA A 246 14.75 -16.14 -2.68
CA ALA A 246 13.43 -16.12 -3.32
C ALA A 246 13.54 -16.19 -4.84
N ARG A 247 14.37 -15.33 -5.45
CA ARG A 247 14.63 -15.37 -6.90
C ARG A 247 15.20 -16.71 -7.35
N GLY A 248 16.12 -17.27 -6.58
CA GLY A 248 16.75 -18.56 -6.86
C GLY A 248 15.75 -19.71 -6.89
N ILE A 249 14.84 -19.79 -5.91
CA ILE A 249 13.86 -20.88 -5.86
C ILE A 249 12.73 -20.69 -6.89
N ILE A 250 12.29 -19.46 -7.17
CA ILE A 250 11.35 -19.17 -8.26
C ILE A 250 11.92 -19.65 -9.59
N TRP A 251 13.20 -19.35 -9.85
CA TRP A 251 13.87 -19.81 -11.06
C TRP A 251 13.89 -21.33 -11.18
N LYS A 252 14.20 -22.03 -10.07
CA LYS A 252 14.23 -23.50 -10.03
C LYS A 252 12.85 -24.14 -10.21
N LEU A 253 11.80 -23.54 -9.64
CA LEU A 253 10.42 -24.01 -9.82
C LEU A 253 10.01 -23.93 -11.29
N LEU A 254 10.37 -22.84 -11.97
CA LEU A 254 9.95 -22.60 -13.34
C LEU A 254 10.83 -23.27 -14.39
N PHE A 255 12.13 -23.49 -14.11
CA PHE A 255 13.10 -23.76 -15.18
C PHE A 255 14.03 -24.96 -14.99
N ASP A 256 14.03 -25.63 -13.83
CA ASP A 256 14.80 -26.90 -13.65
C ASP A 256 14.24 -28.05 -14.52
N GLY A 257 13.05 -27.87 -15.07
CA GLY A 257 12.38 -28.80 -15.97
C GLY A 257 11.20 -28.13 -16.66
N THR A 258 10.22 -28.92 -17.09
CA THR A 258 8.90 -28.39 -17.45
C THR A 258 8.10 -28.22 -16.17
N PRO A 259 7.72 -26.99 -15.78
CA PRO A 259 7.06 -26.76 -14.51
C PRO A 259 5.63 -27.30 -14.53
N SER A 260 5.23 -27.97 -13.46
CA SER A 260 3.83 -28.35 -13.27
C SER A 260 2.96 -27.12 -12.99
N SER A 261 1.63 -27.26 -13.05
CA SER A 261 0.73 -26.19 -12.62
C SER A 261 0.95 -25.81 -11.15
N GLU A 262 1.24 -26.80 -10.30
CA GLU A 262 1.51 -26.56 -8.88
C GLU A 262 2.82 -25.77 -8.69
N ASP A 263 3.87 -26.08 -9.44
CA ASP A 263 5.13 -25.33 -9.37
C ASP A 263 4.95 -23.89 -9.84
N GLN A 264 4.13 -23.69 -10.89
CA GLN A 264 3.76 -22.36 -11.37
C GLN A 264 2.95 -21.58 -10.33
N ASP A 265 2.01 -22.22 -9.64
CA ASP A 265 1.24 -21.59 -8.57
C ASP A 265 2.15 -21.19 -7.40
N LYS A 266 3.02 -22.09 -6.93
CA LYS A 266 4.01 -21.80 -5.87
C LYS A 266 4.96 -20.67 -6.26
N ALA A 267 5.44 -20.65 -7.50
CA ALA A 267 6.30 -19.59 -8.01
C ALA A 267 5.58 -18.24 -8.02
N ALA A 268 4.32 -18.20 -8.47
CA ALA A 268 3.52 -16.98 -8.49
C ALA A 268 3.20 -16.46 -7.09
N GLU A 269 2.86 -17.34 -6.15
CA GLU A 269 2.58 -16.99 -4.77
C GLU A 269 3.79 -16.39 -4.05
N LEU A 270 4.97 -17.02 -4.19
CA LEU A 270 6.21 -16.48 -3.65
C LEU A 270 6.61 -15.17 -4.35
N LEU A 271 6.47 -15.09 -5.67
CA LEU A 271 6.81 -13.90 -6.44
C LEU A 271 5.98 -12.69 -6.00
N ARG A 272 4.69 -12.88 -5.72
CA ARG A 272 3.80 -11.82 -5.23
C ARG A 272 4.22 -11.29 -3.87
N GLU A 273 4.53 -12.18 -2.93
CA GLU A 273 4.99 -11.77 -1.60
C GLU A 273 6.33 -11.04 -1.69
N TYR A 274 7.30 -11.63 -2.39
CA TYR A 274 8.61 -11.04 -2.60
C TYR A 274 8.53 -9.68 -3.31
N LYS A 275 7.62 -9.51 -4.28
CA LYS A 275 7.38 -8.21 -4.92
C LYS A 275 6.92 -7.17 -3.89
N GLY A 276 5.98 -7.52 -3.02
CA GLY A 276 5.50 -6.62 -1.96
C GLY A 276 6.63 -6.18 -1.03
N ASP A 277 7.44 -7.13 -0.55
CA ASP A 277 8.59 -6.82 0.29
C ASP A 277 9.64 -5.98 -0.46
N ALA A 278 9.88 -6.26 -1.74
CA ALA A 278 10.80 -5.46 -2.55
C ALA A 278 10.31 -4.03 -2.77
N GLY A 279 8.99 -3.82 -2.89
CA GLY A 279 8.37 -2.50 -2.97
C GLY A 279 8.66 -1.63 -1.74
N PHE A 280 8.80 -2.24 -0.57
CA PHE A 280 9.13 -1.54 0.68
C PHE A 280 10.63 -1.42 0.95
N TYR A 281 11.42 -2.46 0.65
CA TYR A 281 12.84 -2.49 1.01
C TYR A 281 13.80 -1.98 -0.06
N GLY A 282 13.30 -1.64 -1.25
CA GLY A 282 14.10 -1.17 -2.37
C GLY A 282 13.82 -1.99 -3.65
N PRO A 283 12.95 -1.51 -4.54
CA PRO A 283 12.43 -2.31 -5.66
C PRO A 283 13.41 -2.48 -6.83
N HIS A 284 14.56 -1.80 -6.83
CA HIS A 284 15.45 -1.73 -8.00
C HIS A 284 15.99 -3.10 -8.43
N ASP A 285 16.48 -3.91 -7.49
CA ASP A 285 16.99 -5.27 -7.78
C ASP A 285 15.87 -6.18 -8.31
N PHE A 286 14.63 -5.99 -7.83
CA PHE A 286 13.46 -6.70 -8.33
C PHE A 286 13.12 -6.27 -9.75
N ASN A 287 13.05 -4.97 -10.01
CA ASN A 287 12.70 -4.40 -11.32
C ASN A 287 13.68 -4.82 -12.43
N GLU A 288 14.97 -4.91 -12.14
CA GLU A 288 15.95 -5.45 -13.09
C GLU A 288 15.79 -6.96 -13.32
N TRP A 289 15.53 -7.71 -12.26
CA TRP A 289 15.44 -9.17 -12.35
C TRP A 289 14.14 -9.65 -12.98
N ILE A 290 13.01 -9.00 -12.72
CA ILE A 290 11.71 -9.42 -13.24
C ILE A 290 11.64 -9.36 -14.76
N VAL A 291 12.42 -8.46 -15.38
CA VAL A 291 12.62 -8.40 -16.84
C VAL A 291 13.30 -9.67 -17.35
N LYS A 292 14.35 -10.14 -16.67
CA LYS A 292 15.04 -11.40 -17.01
C LYS A 292 14.11 -12.60 -16.84
N LEU A 293 13.30 -12.61 -15.77
CA LEU A 293 12.31 -13.66 -15.54
C LEU A 293 11.29 -13.70 -16.69
N ARG A 294 10.72 -12.56 -17.07
CA ARG A 294 9.79 -12.45 -18.22
C ARG A 294 10.41 -13.01 -19.48
N ASP A 295 11.62 -12.57 -19.83
CA ASP A 295 12.25 -12.94 -21.09
C ASP A 295 12.49 -14.47 -21.17
N GLU A 296 12.87 -15.10 -20.05
CA GLU A 296 13.00 -16.56 -19.97
C GLU A 296 11.63 -17.27 -20.02
N VAL A 297 10.61 -16.77 -19.30
CA VAL A 297 9.23 -17.28 -19.35
C VAL A 297 8.71 -17.32 -20.79
N LEU A 298 8.92 -16.23 -21.54
CA LEU A 298 8.49 -16.13 -22.94
C LEU A 298 9.34 -17.01 -23.86
N THR A 299 10.66 -17.08 -23.64
CA THR A 299 11.56 -17.95 -24.40
C THR A 299 11.20 -19.42 -24.28
N ARG A 300 10.72 -19.84 -23.10
CA ARG A 300 10.26 -21.21 -22.84
C ARG A 300 8.77 -21.45 -23.11
N GLU A 301 8.09 -20.47 -23.70
CA GLU A 301 6.68 -20.53 -24.04
C GLU A 301 5.77 -20.87 -22.85
N LEU A 302 6.13 -20.45 -21.63
CA LEU A 302 5.29 -20.57 -20.43
C LEU A 302 4.19 -19.50 -20.44
N LEU A 303 3.38 -19.51 -21.49
CA LEU A 303 2.42 -18.44 -21.80
C LEU A 303 1.26 -18.36 -20.79
N ASP A 304 0.90 -19.48 -20.17
CA ASP A 304 -0.14 -19.49 -19.13
C ASP A 304 0.37 -18.86 -17.84
N PHE A 305 1.63 -19.11 -17.47
CA PHE A 305 2.29 -18.38 -16.37
C PHE A 305 2.37 -16.88 -16.68
N TRP A 306 2.77 -16.51 -17.90
CA TRP A 306 2.81 -15.11 -18.33
C TRP A 306 1.44 -14.43 -18.20
N ARG A 307 0.40 -14.99 -18.82
CA ARG A 307 -0.93 -14.37 -18.87
C ARG A 307 -1.65 -14.38 -17.53
N GLU A 308 -1.75 -15.55 -16.91
CA GLU A 308 -2.60 -15.75 -15.74
C GLU A 308 -1.92 -15.39 -14.42
N LYS A 309 -0.58 -15.38 -14.38
CA LYS A 309 0.18 -15.06 -13.17
C LYS A 309 0.87 -13.71 -13.29
N ILE A 310 1.76 -13.51 -14.26
CA ILE A 310 2.52 -12.25 -14.32
C ILE A 310 1.64 -11.07 -14.70
N VAL A 311 0.93 -11.16 -15.83
CA VAL A 311 0.10 -10.05 -16.33
C VAL A 311 -1.10 -9.84 -15.41
N LYS A 312 -1.95 -10.86 -15.24
CA LYS A 312 -3.23 -10.73 -14.51
C LYS A 312 -3.08 -10.34 -13.04
N LEU A 313 -1.99 -10.73 -12.38
CA LEU A 313 -1.74 -10.39 -10.97
C LEU A 313 -0.77 -9.21 -10.82
N GLU A 314 -0.46 -8.50 -11.91
CA GLU A 314 0.43 -7.32 -11.92
C GLU A 314 1.80 -7.61 -11.28
N LEU A 315 2.42 -8.76 -11.55
CA LEU A 315 3.72 -9.17 -10.96
C LEU A 315 4.93 -8.66 -11.76
N GLY A 316 4.76 -7.63 -12.59
CA GLY A 316 5.83 -6.91 -13.25
C GLY A 316 6.51 -5.90 -12.32
N PRO A 317 7.31 -4.95 -12.87
CA PRO A 317 8.04 -3.96 -12.09
C PRO A 317 7.15 -3.24 -11.06
N SER A 318 7.73 -2.96 -9.91
CA SER A 318 7.11 -2.10 -8.89
C SER A 318 7.12 -0.64 -9.37
N CYS A 319 6.07 0.10 -9.03
CA CYS A 319 5.79 1.48 -9.44
C CYS A 319 4.88 2.16 -8.41
N ALA A 320 4.43 3.39 -8.67
CA ALA A 320 3.61 4.18 -7.72
C ALA A 320 2.28 3.52 -7.30
N ARG A 321 1.85 2.47 -8.01
CA ARG A 321 0.66 1.68 -7.65
C ARG A 321 0.89 0.74 -6.46
N ASP A 322 2.14 0.38 -6.17
CA ASP A 322 2.47 -0.69 -5.23
C ASP A 322 3.69 -0.42 -4.34
N SER A 323 4.30 0.77 -4.44
CA SER A 323 5.46 1.18 -3.66
C SER A 323 5.48 2.70 -3.49
N ASP A 324 5.90 3.14 -2.30
CA ASP A 324 6.14 4.53 -1.90
C ASP A 324 7.48 5.09 -2.43
N TYR A 325 8.29 4.27 -3.11
CA TYR A 325 9.50 4.72 -3.81
C TYR A 325 9.21 5.57 -5.06
N TYR A 326 7.95 5.61 -5.50
CA TYR A 326 7.52 6.20 -6.75
C TYR A 326 6.28 7.06 -6.53
N ASP A 327 6.12 8.09 -7.35
CA ASP A 327 4.95 8.96 -7.34
C ASP A 327 4.25 9.03 -8.70
N SER A 328 3.27 9.92 -8.84
CA SER A 328 2.49 10.07 -10.08
C SER A 328 3.30 10.59 -11.27
N ASP A 329 4.46 11.19 -11.05
CA ASP A 329 5.32 11.70 -12.12
C ASP A 329 6.23 10.60 -12.71
N ASP A 330 6.38 9.47 -12.00
CA ASP A 330 7.16 8.33 -12.47
C ASP A 330 6.42 7.53 -13.56
N PRO A 331 7.13 7.11 -14.63
CA PRO A 331 6.51 6.39 -15.73
C PRO A 331 6.06 4.99 -15.31
N LEU A 332 4.80 4.66 -15.59
CA LEU A 332 4.26 3.32 -15.39
C LEU A 332 4.91 2.29 -16.33
N PRO A 333 5.14 1.04 -15.88
CA PRO A 333 5.89 0.03 -16.63
C PRO A 333 5.03 -0.68 -17.68
N LEU A 334 4.36 0.07 -18.56
CA LEU A 334 3.43 -0.48 -19.58
C LEU A 334 4.14 -1.43 -20.55
N ASP A 335 5.33 -1.04 -21.04
CA ASP A 335 6.14 -1.80 -21.99
C ASP A 335 6.59 -3.16 -21.46
N PHE A 336 6.59 -3.35 -20.14
CA PHE A 336 6.92 -4.63 -19.54
C PHE A 336 5.90 -5.71 -19.95
N TYR A 337 4.61 -5.34 -19.94
CA TYR A 337 3.49 -6.25 -20.17
C TYR A 337 3.09 -6.38 -21.64
N ASP A 338 3.53 -5.47 -22.52
CA ASP A 338 3.24 -5.50 -23.97
C ASP A 338 4.08 -6.58 -24.69
N LYS A 339 3.79 -7.84 -24.37
CA LYS A 339 4.42 -9.04 -24.91
C LYS A 339 3.40 -10.17 -25.06
N ALA A 340 3.60 -11.01 -26.07
CA ALA A 340 2.73 -12.16 -26.37
C ALA A 340 1.23 -11.79 -26.49
N GLY A 341 0.94 -10.60 -27.03
CA GLY A 341 -0.43 -10.10 -27.22
C GLY A 341 -1.13 -9.64 -25.93
N CYS A 342 -0.41 -9.54 -24.82
CA CYS A 342 -0.92 -9.01 -23.56
C CYS A 342 -0.72 -7.49 -23.48
N LYS A 343 -1.45 -6.84 -22.59
CA LYS A 343 -1.25 -5.44 -22.18
C LYS A 343 -1.20 -5.36 -20.66
N ALA A 344 -0.67 -4.27 -20.13
CA ALA A 344 -0.75 -4.01 -18.69
C ALA A 344 -2.22 -3.94 -18.25
N PRO A 345 -2.61 -4.59 -17.14
CA PRO A 345 -3.99 -4.56 -16.65
C PRO A 345 -4.52 -3.15 -16.36
N PHE A 346 -3.60 -2.25 -16.00
CA PHE A 346 -3.85 -0.83 -15.70
C PHE A 346 -3.61 0.11 -16.90
N ALA A 347 -3.46 -0.42 -18.12
CA ALA A 347 -3.33 0.44 -19.30
C ALA A 347 -4.64 1.15 -19.66
N ALA A 348 -5.80 0.54 -19.36
CA ALA A 348 -7.11 1.12 -19.67
C ALA A 348 -7.46 2.34 -18.81
N THR A 349 -6.85 2.48 -17.64
CA THR A 349 -7.08 3.58 -16.69
C THR A 349 -6.30 4.86 -17.01
N ILE A 350 -5.55 4.90 -18.12
CA ILE A 350 -4.68 6.05 -18.51
C ILE A 350 -5.23 6.79 -19.74
N GLU A 351 -6.19 6.21 -20.47
CA GLU A 351 -6.79 6.81 -21.68
C GLU A 351 -8.10 7.59 -21.43
N ASP A 352 -8.56 7.67 -20.18
CA ASP A 352 -9.67 8.52 -19.71
C ASP A 352 -9.15 9.62 -18.77
#